data_AF-A0A7S1PTL0-F1
#
_entry.id   AF-A0A7S1PTL0-F1
#
_cell.length_a   1.000
_cell.length_b   1.000
_cell.length_c   1.000
_cell.angle_alpha   90.00
_cell.angle_beta   90.00
_cell.angle_gamma   90.00
#
_symmetry.space_group_name_H-M   'P 1'
#
loop_
_entity.id
_entity.type
_entity.pdbx_description
1 polymer ?
#
loop_
_entity_poly.entity_id
_entity_poly.type
_entity_poly.pdbx_seq_one_letter_code
_entity_poly.pdbx_strand_id
1 'polypeptide(L)'
;RIARSLPDDGRLVSIEIDPLFSAIATKIVEYAGLDRKVKILSGTVESKLARIAECLEPATKVDFILCDHSKERFVPDLELIEGAGLAGAGTVVMGDTTVYPGEDE
;
A
#
# COMPACT_ATOMS: atom_id res chain seq x y z
N ARG A 1 11.79 2.76 -5.29
CA ARG A 1 12.58 3.78 -4.55
C ARG A 1 12.17 3.88 -3.08
N ILE A 2 10.86 3.91 -2.78
CA ILE A 2 10.30 3.99 -1.41
C ILE A 2 10.99 3.03 -0.43
N ALA A 3 10.99 1.72 -0.72
CA ALA A 3 11.56 0.71 0.17
C ALA A 3 13.03 0.92 0.55
N ARG A 4 13.84 1.50 -0.34
CA ARG A 4 15.26 1.79 -0.09
C ARG A 4 15.46 3.04 0.78
N SER A 5 14.49 3.95 0.75
CA SER A 5 14.51 5.19 1.54
C SER A 5 13.91 5.01 2.94
N LEU A 6 13.31 3.85 3.23
CA LEU A 6 12.79 3.53 4.55
C LEU A 6 13.94 3.31 5.55
N PRO A 7 13.74 3.64 6.83
CA PRO A 7 14.66 3.28 7.90
C PRO A 7 14.78 1.75 8.04
N ASP A 8 15.67 1.28 8.91
CA ASP A 8 15.93 -0.15 9.07
C ASP A 8 14.76 -0.96 9.64
N ASP A 9 13.95 -0.33 10.45
CA ASP A 9 12.69 -0.85 10.99
C ASP A 9 11.46 -0.47 10.14
N GLY A 10 11.65 0.34 9.10
CA GLY A 10 10.58 0.77 8.22
C GLY A 10 9.96 -0.38 7.43
N ARG A 11 8.63 -0.34 7.28
CA ARG A 11 7.87 -1.35 6.55
C ARG A 11 7.07 -0.75 5.40
N LEU A 12 6.93 -1.52 4.34
CA LEU A 12 6.08 -1.22 3.20
C LEU A 12 5.15 -2.40 2.93
N VAL A 13 3.85 -2.14 2.88
CA VAL A 13 2.85 -3.09 2.40
C VAL A 13 2.28 -2.54 1.10
N SER A 14 2.31 -3.35 0.05
CA SER A 14 1.74 -3.03 -1.27
C SER A 14 0.68 -4.06 -1.62
N ILE A 15 -0.44 -3.60 -2.15
CA ILE A 15 -1.59 -4.41 -2.54
C ILE A 15 -1.66 -4.43 -4.05
N GLU A 16 -1.75 -5.63 -4.64
CA GLU A 16 -1.83 -5.81 -6.09
C GLU A 16 -2.96 -6.79 -6.41
N ILE A 17 -3.91 -6.40 -7.24
CA ILE A 17 -5.07 -7.22 -7.56
C ILE A 17 -4.73 -8.34 -8.55
N ASP A 18 -3.81 -8.09 -9.47
CA ASP A 18 -3.40 -9.06 -10.47
C ASP A 18 -2.42 -10.08 -9.86
N PRO A 19 -2.77 -11.37 -9.82
CA PRO A 19 -1.92 -12.38 -9.20
C PRO A 19 -0.59 -12.59 -9.92
N LEU A 20 -0.52 -12.37 -11.23
CA LEU A 20 0.72 -12.45 -12.00
C LEU A 20 1.65 -11.30 -11.61
N PHE A 21 1.15 -10.06 -11.57
CA PHE A 21 1.97 -8.91 -11.17
C PHE A 21 2.38 -8.97 -9.70
N SER A 22 1.49 -9.45 -8.82
CA SER A 22 1.82 -9.68 -7.41
C SER A 22 2.96 -10.70 -7.24
N ALA A 23 2.92 -11.81 -8.00
CA ALA A 23 3.98 -12.81 -7.98
C ALA A 23 5.31 -12.25 -8.53
N ILE A 24 5.27 -11.50 -9.63
CA ILE A 24 6.46 -10.86 -10.21
C ILE A 24 7.07 -9.87 -9.22
N ALA A 25 6.26 -8.96 -8.65
CA ALA A 25 6.71 -7.97 -7.68
C ALA A 25 7.34 -8.64 -6.44
N THR A 26 6.72 -9.72 -5.96
CA THR A 26 7.27 -10.53 -4.85
C THR A 26 8.67 -11.06 -5.19
N LYS A 27 8.86 -11.63 -6.39
CA LYS A 27 10.19 -12.14 -6.81
C LYS A 27 11.22 -11.05 -6.97
N ILE A 28 10.83 -9.87 -7.46
CA ILE A 28 11.73 -8.72 -7.57
C ILE A 28 12.17 -8.24 -6.17
N VAL A 29 11.22 -8.16 -5.21
CA VAL A 29 11.50 -7.76 -3.83
C VAL A 29 12.43 -8.75 -3.13
N GLU A 30 12.16 -10.06 -3.28
CA GLU A 30 13.02 -11.14 -2.75
C GLU A 30 14.43 -11.07 -3.34
N TYR A 31 14.54 -10.93 -4.66
CA TYR A 31 15.83 -10.83 -5.35
C TYR A 31 16.63 -9.60 -4.89
N ALA A 32 15.95 -8.48 -4.59
CA ALA A 32 16.57 -7.28 -4.07
C ALA A 32 16.96 -7.36 -2.59
N GLY A 33 16.64 -8.46 -1.88
CA GLY A 33 16.91 -8.62 -0.44
C GLY A 33 16.07 -7.71 0.45
N LEU A 34 14.89 -7.28 -0.03
CA LEU A 34 13.99 -6.34 0.66
C LEU A 34 12.78 -7.03 1.30
N ASP A 35 12.69 -8.36 1.21
CA ASP A 35 11.56 -9.18 1.68
C ASP A 35 11.25 -9.02 3.18
N ARG A 36 12.23 -8.62 3.99
CA ARG A 36 12.01 -8.31 5.41
C ARG A 36 11.24 -7.00 5.63
N LYS A 37 11.43 -6.00 4.77
CA LYS A 37 10.82 -4.67 4.88
C LYS A 37 9.56 -4.52 4.02
N VAL A 38 9.50 -5.22 2.89
CA VAL A 38 8.44 -5.06 1.88
C VAL A 38 7.58 -6.32 1.82
N LYS A 39 6.27 -6.17 1.93
CA LYS A 39 5.28 -7.23 1.73
C LYS A 39 4.34 -6.87 0.59
N ILE A 40 4.22 -7.77 -0.37
CA ILE A 40 3.24 -7.68 -1.45
C ILE A 40 2.09 -8.61 -1.09
N LEU A 41 0.85 -8.10 -1.10
CA LEU A 41 -0.35 -8.88 -0.86
C LEU A 41 -1.22 -8.90 -2.13
N SER A 42 -1.55 -10.09 -2.62
CA SER A 42 -2.42 -10.22 -3.80
C SER A 42 -3.90 -10.10 -3.41
N GLY A 43 -4.62 -9.12 -3.93
CA GLY A 43 -6.05 -8.89 -3.69
C GLY A 43 -6.43 -7.40 -3.67
N THR A 44 -7.52 -7.07 -2.96
CA THR A 44 -7.95 -5.69 -2.72
C THR A 44 -7.66 -5.26 -1.28
N VAL A 45 -7.68 -3.95 -1.01
CA VAL A 45 -7.54 -3.40 0.35
C VAL A 45 -8.57 -4.02 1.30
N GLU A 46 -9.84 -4.06 0.89
CA GLU A 46 -10.93 -4.70 1.65
C GLU A 46 -10.63 -6.16 2.00
N SER A 47 -10.24 -6.97 1.01
CA SER A 47 -9.97 -8.40 1.22
C SER A 47 -8.73 -8.67 2.08
N LYS A 48 -7.82 -7.69 2.21
CA LYS A 48 -6.53 -7.81 2.89
C LYS A 48 -6.40 -6.96 4.14
N LEU A 49 -7.43 -6.24 4.57
CA LEU A 49 -7.36 -5.27 5.66
C LEU A 49 -6.74 -5.84 6.94
N ALA A 50 -7.19 -7.02 7.38
CA ALA A 50 -6.61 -7.71 8.53
C ALA A 50 -5.12 -8.07 8.32
N ARG A 51 -4.77 -8.53 7.12
CA ARG A 51 -3.39 -8.90 6.79
C ARG A 51 -2.47 -7.67 6.67
N ILE A 52 -3.00 -6.54 6.22
CA ILE A 52 -2.30 -5.25 6.21
C ILE A 52 -1.95 -4.86 7.64
N ALA A 53 -2.91 -4.90 8.56
CA ALA A 53 -2.70 -4.60 9.98
C ALA A 53 -1.60 -5.48 10.60
N GLU A 54 -1.67 -6.79 10.41
CA GLU A 54 -0.66 -7.75 10.89
C GLU A 54 0.76 -7.44 10.35
N CYS A 55 0.87 -7.01 9.09
CA CYS A 55 2.18 -6.69 8.50
C CYS A 55 2.80 -5.42 9.10
N LEU A 56 1.97 -4.51 9.62
CA LEU A 56 2.38 -3.22 10.16
C LEU A 56 2.63 -3.24 11.67
N GLU A 57 2.20 -4.27 12.40
CA GLU A 57 2.48 -4.39 13.83
C GLU A 57 3.99 -4.30 14.15
N PRO A 58 4.39 -3.55 15.20
CA PRO A 58 3.55 -2.96 16.26
C PRO A 58 3.01 -1.55 15.96
N ALA A 59 3.19 -1.00 14.76
CA ALA A 59 2.68 0.33 14.43
C ALA A 59 1.14 0.32 14.39
N THR A 60 0.53 1.22 15.14
CA THR A 60 -0.94 1.38 15.15
C THR A 60 -1.44 2.18 13.96
N LYS A 61 -0.59 3.02 13.36
CA LYS A 61 -0.93 3.88 12.21
C LYS A 61 0.19 3.92 11.19
N VAL A 62 -0.17 4.07 9.92
CA VAL A 62 0.77 4.31 8.84
C VAL A 62 1.11 5.80 8.74
N ASP A 63 2.38 6.09 8.50
CA ASP A 63 2.84 7.46 8.29
C ASP A 63 2.49 7.97 6.88
N PHE A 64 2.37 7.06 5.91
CA PHE A 64 2.21 7.39 4.50
C PHE A 64 1.37 6.35 3.75
N ILE A 65 0.47 6.81 2.89
CA ILE A 65 -0.31 6.02 1.95
C ILE A 65 -0.12 6.59 0.54
N LEU A 66 0.25 5.72 -0.40
CA LEU A 66 0.23 6.01 -1.83
C LEU A 66 -0.98 5.33 -2.46
N CYS A 67 -1.81 6.10 -3.15
CA CYS A 67 -2.92 5.62 -3.95
C CYS A 67 -2.57 5.78 -5.44
N ASP A 68 -2.23 4.70 -6.12
CA ASP A 68 -1.80 4.66 -7.53
C ASP A 68 -2.65 3.70 -8.38
N HIS A 69 -3.83 3.34 -7.87
CA HIS A 69 -4.79 2.44 -8.52
C HIS A 69 -6.03 3.21 -9.03
N SER A 70 -7.14 2.51 -9.29
CA SER A 70 -8.39 3.12 -9.75
C SER A 70 -8.87 4.26 -8.83
N LYS A 71 -9.11 5.45 -9.39
CA LYS A 71 -9.52 6.66 -8.64
C LYS A 71 -10.81 6.46 -7.85
N GLU A 72 -11.75 5.70 -8.40
CA GLU A 72 -13.03 5.34 -7.76
C GLU A 72 -12.84 4.61 -6.42
N ARG A 73 -11.70 3.96 -6.23
CA ARG A 73 -11.38 3.19 -5.03
C ARG A 73 -10.58 3.99 -4.01
N PHE A 74 -10.05 5.16 -4.35
CA PHE A 74 -9.24 5.97 -3.42
C PHE A 74 -9.99 6.26 -2.12
N VAL A 75 -11.20 6.85 -2.21
CA VAL A 75 -11.98 7.20 -1.02
C VAL A 75 -12.46 5.95 -0.26
N PRO A 76 -13.12 4.95 -0.90
CA PRO A 76 -13.56 3.75 -0.18
C PRO A 76 -12.42 3.00 0.53
N ASP A 77 -11.26 2.87 -0.12
CA ASP A 77 -10.14 2.15 0.48
C ASP A 77 -9.50 2.96 1.62
N LEU A 78 -9.43 4.29 1.51
CA LEU A 78 -8.98 5.15 2.61
C LEU A 78 -9.93 5.10 3.81
N GLU A 79 -11.25 5.10 3.59
CA GLU A 79 -12.26 4.96 4.65
C GLU A 79 -12.13 3.61 5.37
N LEU A 80 -11.85 2.52 4.64
CA LEU A 80 -11.59 1.20 5.23
C LEU A 80 -10.33 1.20 6.09
N ILE A 81 -9.24 1.81 5.60
CA ILE A 81 -7.96 1.89 6.32
C ILE A 81 -8.11 2.77 7.58
N GLU A 82 -8.79 3.91 7.49
CA GLU A 82 -9.09 4.79 8.63
C GLU A 82 -10.03 4.10 9.63
N GLY A 83 -11.08 3.43 9.16
CA GLY A 83 -12.04 2.70 10.00
C GLY A 83 -11.40 1.52 10.74
N ALA A 84 -10.35 0.91 10.18
CA ALA A 84 -9.52 -0.09 10.86
C ALA A 84 -8.52 0.51 11.87
N GLY A 85 -8.46 1.84 11.99
CA GLY A 85 -7.53 2.55 12.86
C GLY A 85 -6.10 2.63 12.32
N LEU A 86 -5.87 2.18 11.09
CA LEU A 86 -4.54 2.13 10.46
C LEU A 86 -4.12 3.48 9.88
N ALA A 87 -5.06 4.41 9.67
CA ALA A 87 -4.80 5.79 9.26
C ALA A 87 -5.46 6.79 10.23
N GLY A 88 -5.00 8.04 10.21
CA GLY A 88 -5.63 9.14 10.92
C GLY A 88 -4.72 10.35 11.01
N ALA A 89 -4.88 11.19 12.03
CA ALA A 89 -4.00 12.34 12.25
C ALA A 89 -2.51 11.93 12.24
N GLY A 90 -1.73 12.56 11.36
CA GLY A 90 -0.31 12.25 11.13
C GLY A 90 -0.04 11.41 9.87
N THR A 91 -1.05 10.71 9.34
CA THR A 91 -0.93 9.97 8.07
C THR A 91 -0.95 10.95 6.89
N VAL A 92 0.05 10.85 6.02
CA VAL A 92 0.08 11.56 4.73
C VAL A 92 -0.49 10.67 3.64
N VAL A 93 -1.46 11.19 2.88
CA VAL A 93 -2.05 10.49 1.73
C VAL A 93 -1.61 11.18 0.45
N MET A 94 -1.08 10.41 -0.50
CA MET A 94 -0.67 10.88 -1.82
C MET A 94 -1.40 10.07 -2.89
N GLY A 95 -2.15 10.75 -3.76
CA GLY A 95 -2.76 10.15 -4.94
C GLY A 95 -1.88 10.36 -6.17
N ASP A 96 -1.55 9.29 -6.88
CA ASP A 96 -0.98 9.34 -8.22
C ASP A 96 -2.13 9.30 -9.23
N THR A 97 -2.42 10.45 -9.83
CA THR A 97 -3.53 10.60 -10.76
C THR A 97 -3.25 11.70 -11.76
N THR A 98 -3.65 11.48 -13.01
CA THR A 98 -3.62 12.52 -14.04
C THR A 98 -4.80 13.46 -13.85
N VAL A 99 -4.51 14.74 -13.57
CA VAL A 99 -5.51 15.81 -13.41
C VAL A 99 -5.88 16.46 -14.74
N TYR A 100 -4.93 16.57 -15.67
CA TYR A 100 -5.15 17.15 -17.00
C TYR A 100 -4.31 16.39 -18.08
N PRO A 101 -4.88 16.01 -19.24
CA PRO A 101 -6.27 16.25 -19.68
C PRO A 101 -7.34 15.52 -18.85
N GLY A 102 -6.93 14.76 -17.84
CA GLY A 102 -7.78 13.81 -17.14
C GLY A 102 -7.65 12.46 -17.81
N GLU A 103 -8.20 11.42 -17.20
CA GLU A 103 -8.49 10.20 -17.94
C GLU A 103 -9.86 10.41 -18.60
N ASP A 104 -10.00 10.01 -19.86
CA ASP A 104 -11.31 9.88 -20.48
C ASP A 104 -12.04 8.79 -19.69
N GLU A 105 -13.18 9.12 -19.07
CA GLU A 105 -14.06 8.11 -18.45
C GLU A 105 -14.48 7.01 -19.45
#